data_AF-A0A7S2FPY2-F1
#
_entry.id   AF-A0A7S2FPY2-F1
#
_cell.length_a   1.000
_cell.length_b   1.000
_cell.length_c   1.000
_cell.angle_alpha   90.00
_cell.angle_beta   90.00
_cell.angle_gamma   90.00
#
_symmetry.space_group_name_H-M   'P 1'
#
loop_
_entity.id
_entity.type
_entity.pdbx_description
1 polymer ?
#
loop_
_entity_poly.entity_id
_entity_poly.type
_entity_poly.pdbx_seq_one_letter_code
_entity_poly.pdbx_strand_id
1 'polypeptide(L)'
;RAHRSGGRKAANEYCWKNYLSEPALHTVEDMRTQFISLLQSSGILLLPCQSNNATTTAEKTANRRSRNWSCVVASLAAGLYPNCARVDNPTGRARFFTKEQGKVDVHPGSVNAKAKGGWGHRWVIYFDKVRTQSGVFLYDVTQVSPLPLVVFGTGTTTTTITTTQQQQQQQQQQ
;
A
#
# COMPACT_ATOMS: atom_id res chain seq x y z
N ARG A 1 -2.68 -19.78 -11.79
CA ARG A 1 -3.88 -20.32 -12.49
C ARG A 1 -3.52 -20.88 -13.86
N ALA A 2 -2.82 -20.14 -14.73
CA ALA A 2 -2.38 -20.63 -16.05
C ALA A 2 -1.61 -21.97 -16.00
N HIS A 3 -0.67 -22.12 -15.07
CA HIS A 3 0.05 -23.38 -14.85
C HIS A 3 -0.88 -24.56 -14.47
N ARG A 4 -1.91 -24.31 -13.65
CA ARG A 4 -2.87 -25.34 -13.21
C ARG A 4 -3.88 -25.73 -14.30
N SER A 5 -4.18 -24.82 -15.23
CA SER A 5 -5.17 -25.06 -16.29
C SER A 5 -4.56 -25.57 -17.60
N GLY A 6 -3.32 -25.22 -17.92
CA GLY A 6 -2.68 -25.54 -19.20
C GLY A 6 -1.22 -25.98 -19.10
N GLY A 7 -0.74 -26.31 -17.91
CA GLY A 7 0.62 -26.77 -17.66
C GLY A 7 1.71 -25.71 -17.90
N ARG A 8 2.96 -26.18 -17.99
CA ARG A 8 4.17 -25.35 -18.15
C ARG A 8 4.13 -24.47 -19.41
N LYS A 9 3.67 -25.02 -20.54
CA LYS A 9 3.60 -24.28 -21.82
C LYS A 9 2.66 -23.08 -21.73
N ALA A 10 1.46 -23.25 -21.17
CA ALA A 10 0.53 -22.14 -20.99
C ALA A 10 1.01 -21.09 -19.97
N ALA A 11 1.75 -21.53 -18.94
CA ALA A 11 2.36 -20.61 -17.99
C ALA A 11 3.42 -19.72 -18.66
N ASN A 12 4.30 -20.32 -19.48
CA ASN A 12 5.32 -19.59 -20.23
C ASN A 12 4.71 -18.61 -21.24
N GLU A 13 3.67 -19.04 -21.96
CA GLU A 13 2.96 -18.17 -22.89
C GLU A 13 2.30 -16.99 -22.17
N TYR A 14 1.70 -17.21 -21.00
CA TYR A 14 1.13 -16.14 -20.19
C TYR A 14 2.21 -15.17 -19.69
N CYS A 15 3.36 -15.66 -19.24
CA CYS A 15 4.46 -14.82 -18.79
C CYS A 15 5.03 -13.97 -19.92
N TRP A 16 5.22 -14.57 -21.10
CA TRP A 16 5.67 -13.88 -22.30
C TRP A 16 4.70 -12.75 -22.71
N LYS A 17 3.39 -13.02 -22.73
CA LYS A 17 2.36 -12.02 -23.09
C LYS A 17 2.28 -10.84 -22.13
N ASN A 18 2.65 -11.02 -20.86
CA ASN A 18 2.52 -10.00 -19.82
C ASN A 18 3.87 -9.43 -19.35
N TYR A 19 4.97 -9.75 -20.04
CA TYR A 19 6.33 -9.34 -19.66
C TYR A 19 6.70 -9.71 -18.21
N LEU A 20 6.29 -10.91 -17.78
CA LEU A 20 6.54 -11.42 -16.43
C LEU A 20 7.71 -12.40 -16.42
N SER A 21 8.48 -12.40 -15.33
CA SER A 21 9.54 -13.37 -15.08
C SER A 21 8.97 -14.60 -14.35
N GLU A 22 9.01 -15.77 -14.98
CA GLU A 22 8.53 -17.03 -14.37
C GLU A 22 9.30 -17.38 -13.08
N PRO A 23 10.65 -17.32 -13.03
CA PRO A 23 11.39 -17.57 -11.79
C PRO A 23 10.98 -16.64 -10.64
N ALA A 24 10.76 -15.35 -10.92
CA ALA A 24 10.33 -14.39 -9.90
C ALA A 24 8.96 -14.73 -9.32
N LEU A 25 8.02 -15.19 -10.17
CA LEU A 25 6.70 -15.61 -9.71
C LEU A 25 6.76 -16.86 -8.82
N HIS A 26 7.65 -17.81 -9.12
CA HIS A 26 7.89 -18.97 -8.26
C HIS A 26 8.46 -18.56 -6.90
N THR A 27 9.45 -17.66 -6.87
CA THR A 27 9.98 -17.12 -5.60
C THR A 27 8.89 -16.47 -4.76
N VAL A 28 7.98 -15.70 -5.37
CA VAL A 28 6.84 -15.09 -4.65
C VAL A 28 5.85 -16.15 -4.13
N GLU A 29 5.61 -17.24 -4.87
CA GLU A 29 4.78 -18.37 -4.42
C GLU A 29 5.41 -19.12 -3.24
N ASP A 30 6.72 -19.33 -3.26
CA ASP A 30 7.46 -19.98 -2.18
C ASP A 30 7.46 -19.12 -0.91
N MET A 31 7.76 -17.82 -1.03
CA MET A 31 7.71 -16.88 0.09
C MET A 31 6.30 -16.80 0.72
N ARG A 32 5.26 -16.82 -0.12
CA ARG A 32 3.87 -16.86 0.36
C ARG A 32 3.59 -18.12 1.19
N THR A 33 4.07 -19.28 0.75
CA THR A 33 3.90 -20.54 1.47
C THR A 33 4.63 -20.51 2.81
N GLN A 34 5.83 -19.94 2.84
CA GLN A 34 6.59 -19.75 4.08
C GLN A 34 5.85 -18.85 5.08
N PHE A 35 5.31 -17.70 4.65
CA PHE A 35 4.52 -16.83 5.53
C PHE A 35 3.27 -17.53 6.09
N ILE A 36 2.60 -18.37 5.30
CA ILE A 36 1.46 -19.15 5.78
C ILE A 36 1.89 -20.12 6.89
N SER A 37 3.01 -20.83 6.70
CA SER A 37 3.56 -21.74 7.71
C SER A 37 3.90 -21.01 9.02
N LEU A 38 4.46 -19.80 8.93
CA LEU A 38 4.74 -18.96 10.10
C LEU A 38 3.47 -18.53 10.83
N LEU A 39 2.43 -18.11 10.10
CA LEU A 39 1.14 -17.71 10.68
C LEU A 39 0.36 -18.88 11.29
N GLN A 40 0.53 -20.09 10.76
CA GLN A 40 0.02 -21.32 11.37
C GLN A 40 0.77 -21.62 12.68
N SER A 41 2.10 -21.55 12.63
CA SER A 41 2.96 -21.80 13.80
C SER A 41 2.71 -20.81 14.93
N SER A 42 2.37 -19.56 14.61
CA SER A 42 2.01 -18.54 15.60
C SER A 42 0.59 -18.66 16.16
N GLY A 43 -0.22 -19.63 15.68
CA GLY A 43 -1.61 -19.82 16.11
C GLY A 43 -2.60 -18.77 15.60
N ILE A 44 -2.17 -17.82 14.75
CA ILE A 44 -3.07 -16.80 14.17
C ILE A 44 -3.99 -17.45 13.14
N LEU A 45 -3.47 -18.43 12.40
CA LEU A 45 -4.17 -19.10 11.34
C LEU A 45 -4.48 -20.55 11.76
N LEU A 46 -5.76 -20.84 12.05
CA LEU A 46 -6.24 -22.18 12.39
C LEU A 46 -6.45 -23.05 11.13
N LEU A 47 -5.46 -23.08 10.23
CA LEU A 47 -5.46 -24.00 9.09
C LEU A 47 -4.84 -25.35 9.50
N PRO A 48 -5.42 -26.48 9.07
CA PRO A 48 -4.75 -27.77 9.16
C PRO A 48 -3.41 -27.71 8.41
N CYS A 49 -2.35 -28.24 9.01
CA CYS A 49 -0.97 -28.22 8.47
C CYS A 49 -0.86 -28.91 7.10
N GLN A 50 -1.75 -29.83 6.77
CA GLN A 50 -1.74 -30.58 5.51
C GLN A 50 -3.18 -30.88 5.06
N SER A 51 -3.61 -30.30 3.95
CA SER A 51 -4.79 -30.81 3.25
C SER A 51 -4.51 -30.81 1.75
N ASN A 52 -4.03 -31.96 1.26
CA ASN A 52 -3.75 -32.21 -0.15
C ASN A 52 -5.01 -32.28 -1.02
N ASN A 53 -6.21 -32.14 -0.46
CA ASN A 53 -7.46 -32.08 -1.23
C ASN A 53 -8.52 -31.27 -0.47
N ALA A 54 -9.32 -30.52 -1.24
CA ALA A 54 -10.34 -29.58 -0.82
C ALA A 54 -9.80 -28.31 -0.12
N THR A 55 -10.08 -27.16 -0.73
CA THR A 55 -9.97 -25.83 -0.14
C THR A 55 -10.66 -25.86 1.22
N THR A 56 -9.89 -26.02 2.29
CA THR A 56 -10.43 -26.30 3.62
C THR A 56 -11.34 -25.14 4.01
N THR A 57 -12.43 -25.42 4.73
CA THR A 57 -13.36 -24.38 5.20
C THR A 57 -12.61 -23.22 5.88
N ALA A 58 -11.49 -23.53 6.55
CA ALA A 58 -10.61 -22.56 7.19
C ALA A 58 -9.87 -21.64 6.18
N GLU A 59 -9.41 -22.13 5.02
CA GLU A 59 -8.84 -21.28 3.95
C GLU A 59 -9.87 -20.31 3.37
N LYS A 60 -11.12 -20.79 3.22
CA LYS A 60 -12.23 -19.95 2.76
C LYS A 60 -12.58 -18.88 3.80
N THR A 61 -12.52 -19.21 5.08
CA THR A 61 -12.72 -18.26 6.18
C THR A 61 -11.62 -17.20 6.21
N ALA A 62 -10.35 -17.59 6.14
CA ALA A 62 -9.23 -16.66 6.10
C ALA A 62 -9.29 -15.72 4.89
N ASN A 63 -9.67 -16.24 3.71
CA ASN A 63 -9.77 -15.46 2.48
C ASN A 63 -11.15 -14.82 2.23
N ARG A 64 -12.04 -14.77 3.24
CA ARG A 64 -13.43 -14.29 3.09
C ARG A 64 -13.51 -12.87 2.52
N ARG A 65 -12.56 -11.99 2.87
CA ARG A 65 -12.49 -10.60 2.40
C ARG A 65 -11.43 -10.33 1.33
N SER A 66 -10.80 -11.37 0.77
CA SER A 66 -9.72 -11.25 -0.23
C SER A 66 -10.13 -10.49 -1.50
N ARG A 67 -11.44 -10.49 -1.84
CA ARG A 67 -11.98 -9.75 -3.00
C ARG A 67 -12.32 -8.29 -2.71
N ASN A 68 -12.33 -7.86 -1.45
CA ASN A 68 -12.62 -6.48 -1.10
C ASN A 68 -11.33 -5.66 -1.13
N TRP A 69 -11.18 -4.81 -2.15
CA TRP A 69 -10.00 -3.97 -2.32
C TRP A 69 -9.73 -3.05 -1.13
N SER A 70 -10.78 -2.51 -0.51
CA SER A 70 -10.62 -1.63 0.67
C SER A 70 -9.96 -2.34 1.84
N CYS A 71 -10.24 -3.64 2.05
CA CYS A 71 -9.58 -4.43 3.09
C CYS A 71 -8.12 -4.71 2.74
N VAL A 72 -7.82 -5.05 1.48
CA VAL A 72 -6.45 -5.31 1.02
C VAL A 72 -5.59 -4.05 1.15
N VAL A 73 -6.10 -2.91 0.68
CA VAL A 73 -5.42 -1.62 0.80
C VAL A 73 -5.27 -1.20 2.25
N ALA A 74 -6.25 -1.46 3.12
CA ALA A 74 -6.11 -1.19 4.54
C ALA A 74 -4.99 -2.03 5.18
N SER A 75 -4.88 -3.31 4.86
CA SER A 75 -3.77 -4.16 5.32
C SER A 75 -2.42 -3.69 4.78
N LEU A 76 -2.35 -3.24 3.51
CA LEU A 76 -1.14 -2.63 2.95
C LEU A 76 -0.78 -1.35 3.71
N ALA A 77 -1.77 -0.50 4.02
CA ALA A 77 -1.55 0.73 4.78
C ALA A 77 -1.01 0.44 6.18
N ALA A 78 -1.49 -0.61 6.85
CA ALA A 78 -0.98 -1.02 8.16
C ALA A 78 0.50 -1.40 8.11
N GLY A 79 0.93 -2.13 7.07
CA GLY A 79 2.32 -2.57 6.93
C GLY A 79 3.27 -1.50 6.38
N LEU A 80 2.77 -0.55 5.60
CA LEU A 80 3.57 0.50 4.97
C LEU A 80 3.61 1.80 5.77
N TYR A 81 2.68 2.03 6.69
CA TYR A 81 2.74 3.20 7.58
C TYR A 81 4.08 3.23 8.34
N PRO A 82 4.82 4.36 8.38
CA PRO A 82 4.40 5.75 8.09
C PRO A 82 4.62 6.25 6.64
N ASN A 83 4.94 5.37 5.69
CA ASN A 83 5.21 5.72 4.29
C ASN A 83 3.92 6.10 3.53
N CYS A 84 3.50 7.35 3.68
CA CYS A 84 2.36 7.92 2.97
C CYS A 84 2.67 9.28 2.35
N ALA A 85 1.95 9.62 1.29
CA ALA A 85 2.00 10.92 0.65
C ALA A 85 0.59 11.49 0.44
N ARG A 86 0.47 12.81 0.58
CA ARG A 86 -0.74 13.57 0.29
C ARG A 86 -0.80 13.87 -1.20
N VAL A 87 -1.99 13.72 -1.78
CA VAL A 87 -2.29 14.09 -3.17
C VAL A 87 -3.03 15.41 -3.18
N ASP A 88 -2.42 16.43 -3.77
CA ASP A 88 -3.06 17.70 -4.07
C ASP A 88 -3.53 17.76 -5.53
N ASN A 89 -4.63 18.47 -5.74
CA ASN A 89 -5.29 18.64 -7.04
C ASN A 89 -5.70 17.29 -7.70
N PRO A 90 -6.55 16.48 -7.05
CA PRO A 90 -6.89 15.12 -7.47
C PRO A 90 -7.66 15.02 -8.81
N THR A 91 -8.27 16.13 -9.26
CA THR A 91 -9.06 16.20 -10.50
C THR A 91 -8.22 16.55 -11.72
N GLY A 92 -7.05 17.16 -11.53
CA GLY A 92 -6.13 17.53 -12.61
C GLY A 92 -4.79 16.83 -12.47
N ARG A 93 -3.71 17.55 -12.79
CA ARG A 93 -2.35 17.05 -12.57
C ARG A 93 -2.08 16.91 -11.08
N ALA A 94 -2.15 15.68 -10.59
CA ALA A 94 -1.89 15.33 -9.21
C ALA A 94 -0.45 15.71 -8.81
N ARG A 95 -0.31 16.31 -7.64
CA ARG A 95 0.97 16.62 -7.01
C ARG A 95 1.07 15.86 -5.71
N PHE A 96 2.19 15.19 -5.49
CA PHE A 96 2.39 14.34 -4.31
C PHE A 96 3.30 15.04 -3.31
N PHE A 97 2.97 14.91 -2.02
CA PHE A 97 3.71 15.53 -0.95
C PHE A 97 3.96 14.52 0.18
N THR A 98 5.23 14.33 0.54
CA THR A 98 5.64 13.54 1.71
C THR A 98 5.94 14.47 2.88
N LYS A 99 5.80 13.97 4.11
CA LYS A 99 6.09 14.72 5.33
C LYS A 99 7.56 15.18 5.38
N GLU A 100 8.48 14.34 4.94
CA GLU A 100 9.92 14.56 5.07
C GLU A 100 10.52 15.43 3.96
N GLN A 101 10.12 15.21 2.70
CA GLN A 101 10.80 15.77 1.53
C GLN A 101 9.92 16.81 0.79
N GLY A 102 8.70 17.07 1.29
CA GLY A 102 7.76 17.93 0.60
C GLY A 102 7.34 17.33 -0.74
N LYS A 103 7.46 18.09 -1.82
CA LYS A 103 7.00 17.68 -3.16
C LYS A 103 7.81 16.48 -3.68
N VAL A 104 7.12 15.42 -4.07
CA VAL A 104 7.68 14.25 -4.72
C VAL A 104 6.92 13.95 -6.01
N ASP A 105 7.57 13.24 -6.93
CA ASP A 105 6.96 12.80 -8.18
C ASP A 105 6.83 11.27 -8.21
N VAL A 106 5.98 10.75 -9.08
CA VAL A 106 5.81 9.30 -9.25
C VAL A 106 6.81 8.80 -10.28
N HIS A 107 7.47 7.69 -9.99
CA HIS A 107 8.45 7.08 -10.89
C HIS A 107 7.77 6.68 -12.22
N PRO A 108 8.39 6.92 -13.40
CA PRO A 108 7.79 6.61 -14.71
C PRO A 108 7.38 5.14 -14.92
N GLY A 109 8.02 4.21 -14.21
CA GLY A 109 7.68 2.78 -14.23
C GLY A 109 6.44 2.41 -13.42
N SER A 110 5.91 3.34 -12.60
CA SER A 110 4.68 3.12 -11.85
C SER A 110 3.47 3.19 -12.77
N VAL A 111 2.45 2.35 -12.52
CA VAL A 111 1.16 2.43 -13.21
C VAL A 111 0.47 3.79 -13.03
N ASN A 112 0.80 4.49 -11.94
CA ASN A 112 0.24 5.79 -11.59
C ASN A 112 1.03 6.98 -12.14
N ALA A 113 2.15 6.76 -12.85
CA ALA A 113 3.00 7.84 -13.37
C ALA A 113 2.27 8.76 -14.36
N LYS A 114 1.36 8.18 -15.15
CA LYS A 114 0.60 8.88 -16.20
C LYS A 114 -0.84 9.18 -15.80
N ALA A 115 -1.22 8.97 -14.54
CA ALA A 115 -2.57 9.24 -14.06
C ALA A 115 -2.84 10.76 -14.09
N LYS A 116 -3.67 11.20 -15.05
CA LYS A 116 -3.97 12.62 -15.29
C LYS A 116 -5.10 13.19 -14.41
N GLY A 117 -5.66 12.38 -13.51
CA GLY A 117 -6.78 12.74 -12.63
C GLY A 117 -7.52 11.49 -12.15
N GLY A 118 -8.63 11.67 -11.43
CA GLY A 118 -9.48 10.56 -10.98
C GLY A 118 -9.07 9.95 -9.64
N TRP A 119 -8.32 10.70 -8.82
CA TRP A 119 -7.97 10.24 -7.49
C TRP A 119 -9.19 10.34 -6.56
N GLY A 120 -9.84 9.20 -6.27
CA GLY A 120 -10.99 9.13 -5.35
C GLY A 120 -10.68 9.53 -3.89
N HIS A 121 -9.41 9.49 -3.49
CA HIS A 121 -8.91 9.86 -2.17
C HIS A 121 -7.63 10.72 -2.28
N ARG A 122 -7.42 11.58 -1.28
CA ARG A 122 -6.28 12.51 -1.20
C ARG A 122 -5.01 11.91 -0.59
N TRP A 123 -4.97 10.60 -0.40
CA TRP A 123 -3.85 9.92 0.23
C TRP A 123 -3.40 8.72 -0.59
N VAL A 124 -2.09 8.51 -0.59
CA VAL A 124 -1.45 7.34 -1.17
C VAL A 124 -0.42 6.79 -0.19
N ILE A 125 -0.17 5.50 -0.29
CA ILE A 125 0.94 4.80 0.38
C ILE A 125 1.97 4.37 -0.66
N TYR A 126 3.22 4.26 -0.23
CA TYR A 126 4.33 3.81 -1.07
C TYR A 126 5.22 2.84 -0.31
N PHE A 127 5.90 1.95 -1.04
CA PHE A 127 6.91 1.06 -0.47
C PHE A 127 8.29 1.71 -0.59
N ASP A 128 8.77 1.87 -1.81
CA ASP A 128 10.09 2.45 -2.08
C ASP A 128 10.05 3.89 -2.57
N LYS A 129 11.00 4.67 -2.04
CA LYS A 129 11.27 6.06 -2.40
C LYS A 129 12.74 6.17 -2.80
N VAL A 130 13.02 6.69 -3.98
CA VAL A 130 14.38 6.87 -4.50
C VAL A 130 14.67 8.34 -4.74
N ARG A 131 15.89 8.76 -4.44
CA ARG A 131 16.39 10.09 -4.79
C ARG A 131 17.36 9.95 -5.95
N THR A 132 17.08 10.66 -7.03
CA THR A 132 17.95 10.77 -8.20
C THR A 132 18.40 12.22 -8.37
N GLN A 133 19.23 12.48 -9.39
CA GLN A 133 19.65 13.83 -9.76
C GLN A 133 18.47 14.74 -10.15
N SER A 134 17.39 14.17 -10.69
CA SER A 134 16.22 14.91 -11.17
C SER A 134 15.14 15.13 -10.10
N GLY A 135 15.24 14.50 -8.93
CA GLY A 135 14.27 14.66 -7.85
C GLY A 135 14.07 13.41 -7.00
N VAL A 136 13.01 13.43 -6.19
CA VAL A 136 12.60 12.28 -5.37
C VAL A 136 11.40 11.63 -6.02
N PHE A 137 11.50 10.32 -6.26
CA PHE A 137 10.50 9.52 -6.95
C PHE A 137 9.95 8.41 -6.06
N LEU A 138 8.64 8.21 -6.12
CA LEU A 138 7.97 7.06 -5.51
C LEU A 138 7.85 5.95 -6.56
N TYR A 139 8.42 4.77 -6.31
CA TYR A 139 8.37 3.64 -7.26
C TYR A 139 6.96 3.06 -7.37
N ASP A 140 6.39 2.73 -6.22
CA ASP A 140 5.09 2.10 -6.11
C ASP A 140 4.15 3.01 -5.33
N VAL A 141 2.98 3.26 -5.89
CA VAL A 141 1.98 4.16 -5.30
C VAL A 141 0.65 3.46 -5.33
N THR A 142 0.02 3.31 -4.17
CA THR A 142 -1.34 2.79 -4.06
C THR A 142 -2.23 3.82 -3.40
N GLN A 143 -3.36 4.14 -4.02
CA GLN A 143 -4.36 5.02 -3.43
C GLN A 143 -5.02 4.39 -2.22
N VAL A 144 -5.16 5.15 -1.13
CA VAL A 144 -5.77 4.70 0.11
C VAL A 144 -6.80 5.70 0.62
N SER A 145 -7.85 5.21 1.26
CA SER A 145 -8.80 6.08 1.96
C SER A 145 -8.15 6.65 3.24
N PRO A 146 -8.65 7.77 3.79
CA PRO A 146 -8.10 8.31 5.03
C PRO A 146 -8.26 7.38 6.24
N LEU A 147 -9.27 6.51 6.23
CA LEU A 147 -9.68 5.72 7.38
C LEU A 147 -8.60 4.74 7.86
N PRO A 148 -7.98 3.87 7.02
CA PRO A 148 -6.88 3.02 7.45
C PRO A 148 -5.69 3.79 8.02
N LEU A 149 -5.38 4.97 7.47
CA LEU A 149 -4.27 5.80 7.96
C LEU A 149 -4.56 6.35 9.37
N VAL A 150 -5.82 6.63 9.69
CA VAL A 150 -6.24 7.04 11.04
C VAL A 150 -6.22 5.86 12.00
N VAL A 151 -6.69 4.68 11.56
CA VAL A 151 -6.75 3.47 12.40
C VAL A 151 -5.35 2.95 12.76
N PHE A 152 -4.43 2.94 11.79
CA PHE A 152 -3.07 2.43 11.99
C PHE A 152 -2.06 3.53 12.30
N GLY A 153 -2.46 4.79 12.19
CA GLY A 153 -1.58 5.93 12.45
C GLY A 153 -1.32 6.11 13.93
N THR A 154 -0.05 6.35 14.29
CA THR A 154 0.33 6.71 15.65
C THR A 154 0.07 8.21 15.85
N GLY A 155 -1.14 8.56 16.27
CA GLY A 155 -1.54 9.95 16.46
C GLY A 155 -0.90 10.58 17.69
N THR A 156 0.09 11.45 17.52
CA THR A 156 0.27 12.59 18.43
C THR A 156 -0.55 13.73 17.87
N THR A 157 -1.71 14.02 18.47
CA THR A 157 -2.44 15.27 18.24
C THR A 157 -1.54 16.41 18.74
N THR A 158 -0.68 16.93 17.88
CA THR A 158 -0.01 18.22 18.12
C THR A 158 -1.09 19.29 17.98
N THR A 159 -1.85 19.48 19.05
CA THR A 159 -2.73 20.63 19.22
C THR A 159 -1.82 21.84 19.34
N THR A 160 -1.47 22.47 18.22
CA THR A 160 -0.83 23.78 18.23
C THR A 160 -1.88 24.76 18.73
N ILE A 161 -1.96 24.94 20.05
CA ILE A 161 -2.74 25.99 20.69
C ILE A 161 -2.02 27.29 20.31
N THR A 162 -2.44 27.90 19.20
CA THR A 162 -2.00 29.24 18.83
C THR A 162 -2.40 30.18 19.96
N THR A 163 -1.43 30.59 20.77
CA THR A 163 -1.57 31.53 21.88
C THR A 163 -1.90 32.92 21.33
N THR A 164 -3.18 33.18 21.04
CA THR A 164 -3.69 34.51 20.66
C THR A 164 -4.00 35.39 21.88
N GLN A 165 -3.36 35.16 23.05
CA GLN A 165 -3.66 35.90 24.29
C GLN A 165 -2.55 36.85 24.79
N GLN A 166 -1.35 36.89 24.19
CA GLN A 166 -0.28 37.78 24.69
C GLN A 166 -0.21 39.18 24.03
N GLN A 167 -1.01 39.48 23.00
CA GLN A 167 -1.01 40.82 22.38
C GLN A 167 -2.06 41.81 22.93
N GLN A 168 -3.00 41.39 23.78
CA GLN A 168 -3.98 42.32 24.38
C GLN A 168 -3.56 42.94 25.72
N GLN A 169 -2.52 42.42 26.40
CA GLN A 169 -2.03 43.04 27.65
C GLN A 169 -0.99 44.15 27.45
N GLN A 170 -0.37 44.29 26.26
CA GLN A 170 0.54 45.41 25.97
C GLN A 170 -0.14 46.67 25.42
N GLN A 171 -1.42 46.61 25.04
CA GLN A 171 -2.21 47.80 24.63
C GLN A 171 -3.02 48.43 25.77
N GLN A 172 -2.97 47.90 27.00
CA GLN A 172 -3.57 48.54 28.18
C GLN A 172 -2.56 49.21 29.12
N GLN A 173 -1.28 49.30 28.72
CA GLN A 173 -0.24 50.01 29.49
C GLN A 173 0.44 51.15 28.70
N GLN A 174 -0.23 51.69 27.68
CA GLN A 174 0.12 52.99 27.08
C GLN A 174 -1.07 53.93 27.16
#